data_AF-A0A2V5LY38-F1
#
_entry.id   AF-A0A2V5LY38-F1
#
_cell.length_a   1.000
_cell.length_b   1.000
_cell.length_c   1.000
_cell.angle_alpha   90.00
_cell.angle_beta   90.00
_cell.angle_gamma   90.00
#
_symmetry.space_group_name_H-M   'P 1'
#
loop_
_entity.id
_entity.type
_entity.pdbx_description
1 polymer ?
#
loop_
_entity_poly.entity_id
_entity_poly.type
_entity_poly.pdbx_seq_one_letter_code
_entity_poly.pdbx_strand_id
1 'polypeptide(L)'
;DGSQFPEPRIGIDYFPSDLPGHWRQDPISLIPLALGAHWGECISFVVTSPSQFRAPPPPDMTSSAYTAAYNEAKNLGGDGVVTPTQRTEEQTFIGTFWAYDGTPSLCAPPRLYNQITVQIADQRRFSAIQFARLLALVNVAMADAGMTIWESKYHYDLWRPIAGIRESDPGTGPTGLGDGNPDTIGDPNFSPLGAPASNLNGPNFTPPFPAYPSGHAGFGGALFQTMRRFYGTDNIAFTFVSDEFNGQTRDHNGNLRPYRPRSFSTFSQAEEENGQSRIYLGIHWAFDKTEGIALGRRVADYVFDHAFTPTHP
;
A
#
# COMPACT_ATOMS: atom_id res chain seq x y z
N ASP A 1 11.77 12.61 -6.95
CA ASP A 1 10.44 11.97 -6.99
C ASP A 1 9.53 12.57 -8.07
N GLY A 2 9.78 13.81 -8.52
CA GLY A 2 9.00 14.48 -9.58
C GLY A 2 8.19 15.68 -9.06
N SER A 3 8.04 15.79 -7.73
CA SER A 3 7.27 16.87 -7.08
C SER A 3 7.96 18.23 -7.20
N GLN A 4 9.27 18.27 -7.45
CA GLN A 4 10.11 19.48 -7.39
C GLN A 4 10.22 20.10 -5.98
N PHE A 5 9.71 19.42 -4.95
CA PHE A 5 9.77 19.84 -3.56
C PHE A 5 10.51 18.80 -2.70
N PRO A 6 11.22 19.22 -1.64
CA PRO A 6 11.72 18.29 -0.64
C PRO A 6 10.55 17.65 0.14
N GLU A 7 10.76 16.45 0.64
CA GLU A 7 9.76 15.78 1.50
C GLU A 7 9.53 16.58 2.78
N PRO A 8 8.28 16.99 3.10
CA PRO A 8 8.00 17.80 4.27
C PRO A 8 8.34 17.09 5.58
N ARG A 9 8.95 17.81 6.52
CA ARG A 9 9.20 17.31 7.87
C ARG A 9 8.06 17.66 8.82
N ILE A 10 7.66 16.68 9.62
CA ILE A 10 6.61 16.87 10.64
C ILE A 10 7.08 17.89 11.67
N GLY A 11 6.22 18.86 12.00
CA GLY A 11 6.48 19.93 12.95
C GLY A 11 7.35 21.08 12.43
N ILE A 12 7.75 21.04 11.15
CA ILE A 12 8.53 22.08 10.50
C ILE A 12 7.80 22.57 9.25
N ASP A 13 7.58 21.66 8.30
CA ASP A 13 7.01 21.93 6.99
C ASP A 13 5.57 21.40 6.89
N TYR A 14 5.24 20.36 7.68
CA TYR A 14 3.91 19.74 7.76
C TYR A 14 3.44 19.65 9.22
N PHE A 15 2.20 20.06 9.49
CA PHE A 15 1.63 20.10 10.84
C PHE A 15 0.35 19.25 10.88
N PRO A 16 0.44 17.99 11.37
CA PRO A 16 -0.72 17.13 11.53
C PRO A 16 -1.79 17.70 12.47
N SER A 17 -3.04 17.31 12.24
CA SER A 17 -4.15 17.62 13.16
C SER A 17 -4.09 16.72 14.40
N ASP A 18 -4.55 17.24 15.54
CA ASP A 18 -4.69 16.47 16.78
C ASP A 18 -6.05 15.77 16.94
N LEU A 19 -6.98 16.05 16.02
CA LEU A 19 -8.33 15.50 16.07
C LEU A 19 -8.33 13.99 15.76
N PRO A 20 -9.23 13.20 16.38
CA PRO A 20 -9.43 11.79 16.04
C PRO A 20 -9.71 11.60 14.54
N GLY A 21 -9.24 10.48 13.98
CA GLY A 21 -9.35 10.18 12.56
C GLY A 21 -8.24 10.78 11.68
N HIS A 22 -7.48 11.76 12.18
CA HIS A 22 -6.42 12.42 11.39
C HIS A 22 -5.06 11.75 11.53
N TRP A 23 -4.33 11.67 10.42
CA TRP A 23 -3.01 11.05 10.36
C TRP A 23 -1.98 11.84 11.16
N ARG A 24 -1.16 11.10 11.92
CA ARG A 24 0.00 11.63 12.63
C ARG A 24 1.19 10.68 12.50
N GLN A 25 2.34 11.19 12.93
CA GLN A 25 3.58 10.43 13.05
C GLN A 25 3.37 9.11 13.81
N ASP A 26 3.93 8.02 13.29
CA ASP A 26 3.94 6.72 13.95
C ASP A 26 4.62 6.81 15.33
N PRO A 27 3.93 6.46 16.44
CA PRO A 27 4.47 6.61 17.79
C PRO A 27 5.58 5.61 18.12
N ILE A 28 5.81 4.59 17.27
CA ILE A 28 6.89 3.60 17.47
C ILE A 28 8.15 3.98 16.70
N SER A 29 8.07 4.08 15.37
CA SER A 29 9.25 4.33 14.53
C SER A 29 9.69 5.79 14.51
N LEU A 30 8.79 6.73 14.83
CA LEU A 30 9.07 8.17 14.88
C LEU A 30 9.74 8.73 13.62
N ILE A 31 9.41 8.18 12.43
CA ILE A 31 9.91 8.71 11.16
C ILE A 31 9.32 10.12 10.94
N PRO A 32 10.13 11.19 10.85
CA PRO A 32 9.65 12.57 10.95
C PRO A 32 9.27 13.19 9.60
N LEU A 33 8.64 12.41 8.71
CA LEU A 33 8.31 12.82 7.34
C LEU A 33 6.80 12.77 7.09
N ALA A 34 6.31 13.64 6.23
CA ALA A 34 5.02 13.49 5.55
C ALA A 34 5.31 13.12 4.08
N LEU A 35 5.63 11.84 3.87
CA LEU A 35 6.17 11.35 2.61
C LEU A 35 5.18 11.42 1.44
N GLY A 36 5.54 12.17 0.42
CA GLY A 36 4.80 12.38 -0.81
C GLY A 36 3.65 13.38 -0.66
N ALA A 37 3.64 14.25 0.35
CA ALA A 37 2.60 15.26 0.54
C ALA A 37 2.31 16.10 -0.72
N HIS A 38 3.33 16.31 -1.57
CA HIS A 38 3.21 17.06 -2.82
C HIS A 38 3.06 16.17 -4.08
N TRP A 39 2.93 14.84 -3.96
CA TRP A 39 2.77 13.97 -5.13
C TRP A 39 1.44 14.16 -5.86
N GLY A 40 0.41 14.63 -5.16
CA GLY A 40 -0.85 15.03 -5.78
C GLY A 40 -0.74 16.29 -6.65
N GLU A 41 0.41 17.00 -6.60
CA GLU A 41 0.69 18.21 -7.38
C GLU A 41 1.59 17.92 -8.60
N CYS A 42 2.13 16.71 -8.70
CA CYS A 42 2.93 16.28 -9.83
C CYS A 42 2.13 16.34 -11.14
N ILE A 43 2.84 16.65 -12.24
CA ILE A 43 2.25 16.60 -13.58
C ILE A 43 1.99 15.14 -13.96
N SER A 44 0.73 14.81 -14.18
CA SER A 44 0.29 13.49 -14.63
C SER A 44 0.73 13.18 -16.07
N PHE A 45 0.92 11.90 -16.39
CA PHE A 45 1.31 11.46 -17.73
C PHE A 45 0.11 11.38 -18.68
N VAL A 46 -1.02 10.81 -18.23
CA VAL A 46 -2.19 10.55 -19.08
C VAL A 46 -3.48 11.01 -18.41
N VAL A 47 -3.68 10.71 -17.12
CA VAL A 47 -4.84 11.25 -16.38
C VAL A 47 -4.82 12.77 -16.39
N THR A 48 -5.98 13.41 -16.47
CA THR A 48 -6.08 14.86 -16.66
C THR A 48 -5.66 15.65 -15.42
N SER A 49 -5.79 15.03 -14.24
CA SER A 49 -5.26 15.54 -12.98
C SER A 49 -5.20 14.39 -11.97
N PRO A 50 -4.35 14.47 -10.92
CA PRO A 50 -4.32 13.48 -9.84
C PRO A 50 -5.66 13.33 -9.10
N SER A 51 -6.55 14.33 -9.14
CA SER A 51 -7.89 14.24 -8.54
C SER A 51 -8.95 13.55 -9.41
N GLN A 52 -8.66 13.25 -10.68
CA GLN A 52 -9.65 12.71 -11.64
C GLN A 52 -10.31 11.42 -11.15
N PHE A 53 -9.52 10.55 -10.50
CA PHE A 53 -9.97 9.25 -9.99
C PHE A 53 -9.82 9.14 -8.47
N ARG A 54 -9.84 10.28 -7.75
CA ARG A 54 -9.80 10.31 -6.29
C ARG A 54 -10.72 9.24 -5.71
N ALA A 55 -10.22 8.53 -4.70
CA ALA A 55 -11.04 7.55 -3.99
C ALA A 55 -12.32 8.21 -3.45
N PRO A 56 -13.44 7.48 -3.30
CA PRO A 56 -14.59 8.02 -2.57
C PRO A 56 -14.20 8.34 -1.11
N PRO A 57 -15.01 9.07 -0.33
CA PRO A 57 -14.74 9.24 1.10
C PRO A 57 -14.62 7.89 1.83
N PRO A 58 -13.69 7.74 2.80
CA PRO A 58 -13.65 6.55 3.63
C PRO A 58 -14.95 6.40 4.44
N PRO A 59 -15.27 5.19 4.93
CA PRO A 59 -16.43 4.99 5.79
C PRO A 59 -16.41 5.92 7.01
N ASP A 60 -17.59 6.43 7.40
CA ASP A 60 -17.74 7.20 8.64
C ASP A 60 -17.23 6.38 9.83
N MET A 61 -16.47 7.00 10.75
CA MET A 61 -15.85 6.30 11.87
C MET A 61 -16.87 5.66 12.81
N THR A 62 -18.12 6.15 12.85
CA THR A 62 -19.21 5.57 13.65
C THR A 62 -20.00 4.48 12.91
N SER A 63 -19.64 4.19 11.64
CA SER A 63 -20.33 3.20 10.83
C SER A 63 -19.90 1.76 11.14
N SER A 64 -20.80 0.81 10.88
CA SER A 64 -20.50 -0.63 10.98
C SER A 64 -19.39 -1.07 10.01
N ALA A 65 -19.24 -0.39 8.86
CA ALA A 65 -18.17 -0.66 7.92
C ALA A 65 -16.78 -0.29 8.49
N TYR A 66 -16.69 0.84 9.21
CA TYR A 66 -15.48 1.20 9.93
C TYR A 66 -15.19 0.21 11.06
N THR A 67 -16.20 -0.13 11.88
CA THR A 67 -16.08 -1.13 12.96
C THR A 67 -15.55 -2.48 12.44
N ALA A 68 -16.05 -2.95 11.28
CA ALA A 68 -15.59 -4.21 10.69
C ALA A 68 -14.12 -4.14 10.28
N ALA A 69 -13.71 -3.07 9.60
CA ALA A 69 -12.31 -2.87 9.17
C ALA A 69 -11.36 -2.66 10.37
N TYR A 70 -11.83 -1.96 11.42
CA TYR A 70 -11.11 -1.77 12.67
C TYR A 70 -10.80 -3.11 13.33
N ASN A 71 -11.83 -3.94 13.50
CA ASN A 71 -11.69 -5.25 14.12
C ASN A 71 -10.81 -6.20 13.29
N GLU A 72 -10.88 -6.15 11.96
CA GLU A 72 -9.97 -6.92 11.11
C GLU A 72 -8.50 -6.51 11.33
N ALA A 73 -8.20 -5.21 11.28
CA ALA A 73 -6.85 -4.71 11.50
C ALA A 73 -6.35 -5.01 12.92
N LYS A 74 -7.20 -4.88 13.94
CA LYS A 74 -6.84 -5.22 15.33
C LYS A 74 -6.56 -6.72 15.51
N ASN A 75 -7.42 -7.58 14.94
CA ASN A 75 -7.29 -9.03 15.09
C ASN A 75 -6.12 -9.63 14.30
N LEU A 76 -5.81 -9.08 13.12
CA LEU A 76 -4.81 -9.64 12.21
C LEU A 76 -3.51 -8.85 12.16
N GLY A 77 -3.49 -7.63 12.69
CA GLY A 77 -2.38 -6.69 12.51
C GLY A 77 -1.30 -6.73 13.60
N GLY A 78 -1.58 -7.30 14.77
CA GLY A 78 -0.64 -7.30 15.90
C GLY A 78 0.73 -7.94 15.61
N ASP A 79 1.78 -7.48 16.30
CA ASP A 79 3.15 -7.98 16.16
C ASP A 79 3.38 -9.38 16.74
N GLY A 80 2.45 -9.90 17.55
CA GLY A 80 2.57 -11.19 18.23
C GLY A 80 3.49 -11.17 19.47
N VAL A 81 3.98 -9.99 19.87
CA VAL A 81 4.87 -9.80 21.03
C VAL A 81 4.20 -8.87 22.04
N VAL A 82 3.97 -7.61 21.66
CA VAL A 82 3.25 -6.63 22.48
C VAL A 82 1.75 -6.80 22.29
N THR A 83 1.33 -7.08 21.05
CA THR A 83 -0.08 -7.25 20.70
C THR A 83 -0.29 -8.65 20.11
N PRO A 84 -1.04 -9.53 20.80
CA PRO A 84 -1.44 -10.82 20.26
C PRO A 84 -2.16 -10.68 18.92
N THR A 85 -1.99 -11.67 18.05
CA THR A 85 -2.63 -11.69 16.73
C THR A 85 -3.27 -13.04 16.46
N GLN A 86 -4.39 -13.03 15.72
CA GLN A 86 -5.03 -14.23 15.17
C GLN A 86 -4.45 -14.59 13.79
N ARG A 87 -3.51 -13.79 13.28
CA ARG A 87 -2.85 -13.98 12.00
C ARG A 87 -2.06 -15.29 11.97
N THR A 88 -2.22 -16.07 10.91
CA THR A 88 -1.45 -17.30 10.69
C THR A 88 -0.02 -17.02 10.20
N GLU A 89 0.85 -18.03 10.23
CA GLU A 89 2.19 -17.93 9.65
C GLU A 89 2.15 -17.62 8.15
N GLU A 90 1.19 -18.19 7.41
CA GLU A 90 0.99 -17.93 5.99
C GLU A 90 0.60 -16.47 5.75
N GLN A 91 -0.27 -15.91 6.57
CA GLN A 91 -0.65 -14.50 6.47
C GLN A 91 0.51 -13.56 6.84
N THR A 92 1.39 -13.96 7.77
CA THR A 92 2.63 -13.23 8.07
C THR A 92 3.60 -13.27 6.88
N PHE A 93 3.73 -14.44 6.24
CA PHE A 93 4.51 -14.60 5.01
C PHE A 93 3.97 -13.69 3.90
N ILE A 94 2.66 -13.70 3.65
CA ILE A 94 2.01 -12.82 2.66
C ILE A 94 2.26 -11.34 2.96
N GLY A 95 2.05 -10.91 4.22
CA GLY A 95 2.29 -9.53 4.63
C GLY A 95 3.70 -9.07 4.28
N THR A 96 4.68 -9.89 4.63
CA THR A 96 6.10 -9.62 4.38
C THR A 96 6.46 -9.74 2.90
N PHE A 97 5.86 -10.68 2.16
CA PHE A 97 6.20 -10.97 0.76
C PHE A 97 5.97 -9.75 -0.16
N TRP A 98 4.89 -9.01 0.09
CA TRP A 98 4.50 -7.84 -0.69
C TRP A 98 5.08 -6.51 -0.15
N ALA A 99 5.99 -6.54 0.82
CA ALA A 99 6.43 -5.34 1.54
C ALA A 99 7.15 -4.30 0.70
N TYR A 100 8.45 -4.46 0.40
CA TYR A 100 9.19 -3.50 -0.44
C TYR A 100 9.00 -2.05 0.02
N ASP A 101 9.09 -1.82 1.33
CA ASP A 101 8.72 -0.55 1.97
C ASP A 101 9.88 0.47 2.00
N GLY A 102 10.65 0.57 0.91
CA GLY A 102 11.72 1.55 0.78
C GLY A 102 13.02 1.19 1.49
N THR A 103 13.22 -0.10 1.79
CA THR A 103 14.39 -0.59 2.54
C THR A 103 15.59 -0.94 1.63
N PRO A 104 16.82 -0.99 2.18
CA PRO A 104 18.03 -1.25 1.40
C PRO A 104 17.94 -2.52 0.56
N SER A 105 18.35 -2.43 -0.71
CA SER A 105 18.30 -3.50 -1.72
C SER A 105 16.90 -3.95 -2.17
N LEU A 106 15.82 -3.46 -1.56
CA LEU A 106 14.44 -3.80 -1.94
C LEU A 106 13.73 -2.64 -2.65
N CYS A 107 14.05 -1.40 -2.30
CA CYS A 107 13.42 -0.19 -2.84
C CYS A 107 11.90 -0.16 -2.52
N ALA A 108 11.13 0.58 -3.31
CA ALA A 108 9.69 0.77 -3.17
C ALA A 108 8.87 -0.28 -3.95
N PRO A 109 7.55 -0.41 -3.73
CA PRO A 109 6.71 -1.42 -4.39
C PRO A 109 6.77 -1.42 -5.93
N PRO A 110 6.91 -0.28 -6.65
CA PRO A 110 7.11 -0.30 -8.10
C PRO A 110 8.26 -1.18 -8.61
N ARG A 111 9.30 -1.44 -7.79
CA ARG A 111 10.37 -2.39 -8.14
C ARG A 111 9.84 -3.81 -8.20
N LEU A 112 9.13 -4.25 -7.16
CA LEU A 112 8.45 -5.57 -7.11
C LEU A 112 7.56 -5.78 -8.33
N TYR A 113 6.72 -4.78 -8.62
CA TYR A 113 5.77 -4.83 -9.72
C TYR A 113 6.45 -4.91 -11.11
N ASN A 114 7.56 -4.21 -11.30
CA ASN A 114 8.39 -4.37 -12.50
C ASN A 114 9.05 -5.75 -12.56
N GLN A 115 9.55 -6.31 -11.45
CA GLN A 115 10.12 -7.66 -11.45
C GLN A 115 9.07 -8.71 -11.87
N ILE A 116 7.84 -8.61 -11.35
CA ILE A 116 6.71 -9.45 -11.75
C ILE A 116 6.41 -9.27 -13.25
N THR A 117 6.37 -8.02 -13.74
CA THR A 117 6.12 -7.70 -15.16
C THR A 117 7.14 -8.34 -16.09
N VAL A 118 8.43 -8.17 -15.78
CA VAL A 118 9.52 -8.73 -16.58
C VAL A 118 9.44 -10.25 -16.59
N GLN A 119 9.18 -10.87 -15.44
CA GLN A 119 9.09 -12.32 -15.34
C GLN A 119 7.94 -12.90 -16.18
N ILE A 120 6.75 -12.29 -16.13
CA ILE A 120 5.59 -12.74 -16.92
C ILE A 120 5.84 -12.50 -18.42
N ALA A 121 6.47 -11.38 -18.78
CA ALA A 121 6.82 -11.09 -20.17
C ALA A 121 7.81 -12.13 -20.74
N ASP A 122 8.81 -12.54 -19.95
CA ASP A 122 9.78 -13.58 -20.31
C ASP A 122 9.10 -14.95 -20.53
N GLN A 123 8.20 -15.34 -19.62
CA GLN A 123 7.39 -16.57 -19.75
C GLN A 123 6.56 -16.60 -21.05
N ARG A 124 6.13 -15.42 -21.54
CA ARG A 124 5.31 -15.28 -22.75
C ARG A 124 6.13 -15.08 -24.03
N ARG A 125 7.47 -14.99 -23.95
CA ARG A 125 8.40 -14.85 -25.08
C ARG A 125 8.05 -13.71 -26.03
N PHE A 126 7.73 -12.54 -25.49
CA PHE A 126 7.36 -11.38 -26.29
C PHE A 126 8.50 -10.85 -27.17
N SER A 127 8.12 -10.25 -28.30
CA SER A 127 9.04 -9.43 -29.09
C SER A 127 9.46 -8.19 -28.31
N ALA A 128 10.60 -7.61 -28.68
CA ALA A 128 11.10 -6.39 -28.05
C ALA A 128 10.08 -5.23 -28.07
N ILE A 129 9.30 -5.11 -29.16
CA ILE A 129 8.27 -4.06 -29.30
C ILE A 129 7.09 -4.31 -28.36
N GLN A 130 6.60 -5.55 -28.27
CA GLN A 130 5.53 -5.89 -27.34
C GLN A 130 5.96 -5.67 -25.89
N PHE A 131 7.19 -6.05 -25.55
CA PHE A 131 7.74 -5.85 -24.22
C PHE A 131 7.91 -4.37 -23.87
N ALA A 132 8.43 -3.56 -24.81
CA ALA A 132 8.52 -2.11 -24.62
C ALA A 132 7.14 -1.47 -24.41
N ARG A 133 6.12 -1.88 -25.19
CA ARG A 133 4.74 -1.40 -25.02
C ARG A 133 4.16 -1.78 -23.66
N LEU A 134 4.37 -3.03 -23.21
CA LEU A 134 3.91 -3.48 -21.89
C LEU A 134 4.54 -2.66 -20.77
N LEU A 135 5.86 -2.47 -20.80
CA LEU A 135 6.57 -1.69 -19.79
C LEU A 135 6.13 -0.22 -19.78
N ALA A 136 5.90 0.37 -20.95
CA ALA A 136 5.39 1.74 -21.06
C ALA A 136 4.00 1.87 -20.43
N LEU A 137 3.06 0.98 -20.79
CA LEU A 137 1.72 0.98 -20.21
C LEU A 137 1.74 0.78 -18.69
N VAL A 138 2.47 -0.23 -18.21
CA VAL A 138 2.54 -0.57 -16.77
C VAL A 138 3.13 0.57 -15.95
N ASN A 139 4.25 1.15 -16.39
CA ASN A 139 4.92 2.19 -15.60
C ASN A 139 4.18 3.53 -15.67
N VAL A 140 3.56 3.88 -16.80
CA VAL A 140 2.71 5.08 -16.89
C VAL A 140 1.46 4.92 -16.03
N ALA A 141 0.80 3.75 -16.07
CA ALA A 141 -0.37 3.48 -15.23
C ALA A 141 -0.02 3.52 -13.73
N MET A 142 1.10 2.92 -13.33
CA MET A 142 1.55 2.99 -11.93
C MET A 142 1.93 4.42 -11.52
N ALA A 143 2.58 5.21 -12.38
CA ALA A 143 2.94 6.59 -12.07
C ALA A 143 1.70 7.46 -11.82
N ASP A 144 0.73 7.42 -12.73
CA ASP A 144 -0.55 8.16 -12.60
C ASP A 144 -1.37 7.65 -11.40
N ALA A 145 -1.34 6.34 -11.13
CA ALA A 145 -1.98 5.79 -9.95
C ALA A 145 -1.31 6.29 -8.67
N GLY A 146 0.03 6.33 -8.62
CA GLY A 146 0.77 6.88 -7.49
C GLY A 146 0.39 8.31 -7.17
N MET A 147 0.34 9.19 -8.19
CA MET A 147 -0.10 10.57 -8.00
C MET A 147 -1.55 10.65 -7.47
N THR A 148 -2.47 9.88 -8.06
CA THR A 148 -3.89 9.85 -7.66
C THR A 148 -4.09 9.31 -6.24
N ILE A 149 -3.32 8.29 -5.85
CA ILE A 149 -3.36 7.70 -4.51
C ILE A 149 -2.87 8.71 -3.48
N TRP A 150 -1.73 9.36 -3.72
CA TRP A 150 -1.19 10.34 -2.78
C TRP A 150 -2.06 11.58 -2.67
N GLU A 151 -2.64 12.03 -3.78
CA GLU A 151 -3.68 13.06 -3.77
C GLU A 151 -4.82 12.68 -2.82
N SER A 152 -5.35 11.45 -2.93
CA SER A 152 -6.42 10.98 -2.05
C SER A 152 -5.97 10.86 -0.58
N LYS A 153 -4.74 10.39 -0.33
CA LYS A 153 -4.16 10.25 1.02
C LYS A 153 -4.14 11.56 1.77
N TYR A 154 -3.62 12.61 1.15
CA TYR A 154 -3.50 13.91 1.78
C TYR A 154 -4.81 14.70 1.72
N HIS A 155 -5.73 14.37 0.81
CA HIS A 155 -7.09 14.90 0.80
C HIS A 155 -7.91 14.41 2.01
N TYR A 156 -7.85 13.11 2.32
CA TYR A 156 -8.63 12.52 3.42
C TYR A 156 -7.91 12.51 4.77
N ASP A 157 -6.57 12.58 4.76
CA ASP A 157 -5.74 12.67 5.95
C ASP A 157 -6.05 11.58 7.00
N LEU A 158 -6.45 10.38 6.56
CA LEU A 158 -6.92 9.34 7.49
C LEU A 158 -5.78 8.70 8.27
N TRP A 159 -5.98 8.54 9.58
CA TRP A 159 -5.04 7.86 10.47
C TRP A 159 -4.77 6.40 10.12
N ARG A 160 -3.62 5.92 10.59
CA ARG A 160 -3.18 4.54 10.47
C ARG A 160 -3.80 3.67 11.57
N PRO A 161 -3.88 2.34 11.40
CA PRO A 161 -4.41 1.45 12.44
C PRO A 161 -3.77 1.61 13.80
N ILE A 162 -2.45 1.84 13.87
CA ILE A 162 -1.80 2.06 15.16
C ILE A 162 -2.36 3.27 15.92
N ALA A 163 -2.59 4.39 15.26
CA ALA A 163 -3.17 5.57 15.91
C ALA A 163 -4.66 5.33 16.20
N GLY A 164 -5.42 4.82 15.23
CA GLY A 164 -6.85 4.58 15.40
C GLY A 164 -7.18 3.60 16.52
N ILE A 165 -6.40 2.53 16.68
CA ILE A 165 -6.61 1.52 17.73
C ILE A 165 -6.14 2.02 19.11
N ARG A 166 -5.03 2.77 19.16
CA ARG A 166 -4.54 3.33 20.44
C ARG A 166 -5.42 4.46 20.97
N GLU A 167 -6.17 5.12 20.08
CA GLU A 167 -6.86 6.37 20.36
C GLU A 167 -8.39 6.33 20.15
N SER A 168 -8.99 5.14 20.01
CA SER A 168 -10.44 5.03 19.78
C SER A 168 -11.26 5.33 21.04
N ASP A 169 -10.79 4.95 22.22
CA ASP A 169 -11.54 5.09 23.46
C ASP A 169 -11.55 6.54 23.99
N PRO A 170 -12.66 7.03 24.57
CA PRO A 170 -12.67 8.32 25.27
C PRO A 170 -11.58 8.41 26.36
N GLY A 171 -10.90 9.55 26.43
CA GLY A 171 -9.76 9.77 27.32
C GLY A 171 -8.39 9.37 26.75
N THR A 172 -8.34 8.85 25.52
CA THR A 172 -7.11 8.54 24.80
C THR A 172 -6.81 9.55 23.68
N GLY A 173 -5.58 9.55 23.19
CA GLY A 173 -5.08 10.52 22.21
C GLY A 173 -4.93 11.94 22.78
N PRO A 174 -4.36 12.88 22.00
CA PRO A 174 -4.06 14.25 22.46
C PRO A 174 -5.27 15.09 22.84
N THR A 175 -6.44 14.82 22.24
CA THR A 175 -7.68 15.53 22.56
C THR A 175 -8.53 14.83 23.61
N GLY A 176 -8.31 13.54 23.88
CA GLY A 176 -9.13 12.75 24.78
C GLY A 176 -10.53 12.42 24.24
N LEU A 177 -10.84 12.73 22.98
CA LEU A 177 -12.20 12.61 22.44
C LEU A 177 -12.59 11.17 22.06
N GLY A 178 -11.62 10.32 21.69
CA GLY A 178 -11.90 9.02 21.07
C GLY A 178 -12.44 9.15 19.64
N ASP A 179 -12.71 8.03 18.97
CA ASP A 179 -13.27 8.02 17.60
C ASP A 179 -14.81 8.21 17.56
N GLY A 180 -15.46 8.17 18.73
CA GLY A 180 -16.91 8.31 18.87
C GLY A 180 -17.71 7.04 18.52
N ASN A 181 -17.05 5.91 18.28
CA ASN A 181 -17.71 4.66 17.93
C ASN A 181 -17.73 3.71 19.15
N PRO A 182 -18.92 3.34 19.66
CA PRO A 182 -19.02 2.47 20.84
C PRO A 182 -18.59 1.02 20.56
N ASP A 183 -18.44 0.62 19.28
CA ASP A 183 -18.11 -0.73 18.87
C ASP A 183 -16.60 -0.91 18.56
N THR A 184 -15.77 0.11 18.74
CA THR A 184 -14.31 0.07 18.54
C THR A 184 -13.57 0.13 19.88
N ILE A 185 -13.38 -1.05 20.50
CA ILE A 185 -12.65 -1.14 21.76
C ILE A 185 -11.17 -0.81 21.52
N GLY A 186 -10.64 0.19 22.21
CA GLY A 186 -9.24 0.63 22.11
C GLY A 186 -8.22 -0.38 22.64
N ASP A 187 -6.97 -0.19 22.26
CA ASP A 187 -5.81 -0.80 22.90
C ASP A 187 -4.65 0.22 22.86
N PRO A 188 -4.42 0.99 23.95
CA PRO A 188 -3.38 2.01 24.03
C PRO A 188 -1.96 1.47 23.79
N ASN A 189 -1.74 0.17 23.90
CA ASN A 189 -0.45 -0.48 23.68
C ASN A 189 -0.35 -1.18 22.32
N PHE A 190 -1.37 -1.08 21.45
CA PHE A 190 -1.40 -1.77 20.17
C PHE A 190 -0.11 -1.56 19.37
N SER A 191 0.54 -2.64 18.97
CA SER A 191 1.77 -2.65 18.20
C SER A 191 1.54 -3.49 16.96
N PRO A 192 1.54 -2.90 15.75
CA PRO A 192 1.36 -3.66 14.53
C PRO A 192 2.61 -4.47 14.21
N LEU A 193 2.46 -5.55 13.44
CA LEU A 193 3.60 -6.25 12.83
C LEU A 193 4.50 -5.27 12.07
N GLY A 194 3.88 -4.29 11.40
CA GLY A 194 4.54 -3.16 10.74
C GLY A 194 5.14 -3.52 9.38
N ALA A 195 5.43 -2.49 8.58
CA ALA A 195 6.28 -2.62 7.42
C ALA A 195 7.67 -3.12 7.86
N PRO A 196 8.20 -4.20 7.25
CA PRO A 196 9.44 -4.80 7.70
C PRO A 196 10.62 -3.86 7.49
N ALA A 197 11.40 -3.62 8.54
CA ALA A 197 12.69 -2.92 8.46
C ALA A 197 13.79 -3.83 7.88
N SER A 198 13.54 -4.42 6.72
CA SER A 198 14.41 -5.37 6.04
C SER A 198 15.80 -4.77 5.77
N ASN A 199 16.87 -5.53 6.06
CA ASN A 199 18.26 -5.07 5.94
C ASN A 199 18.62 -3.81 6.74
N LEU A 200 17.82 -3.46 7.77
CA LEU A 200 18.05 -2.34 8.66
C LEU A 200 18.10 -2.82 10.12
N ASN A 201 18.67 -1.98 10.98
CA ASN A 201 18.55 -2.12 12.43
C ASN A 201 17.48 -1.14 12.91
N GLY A 202 16.43 -1.63 13.55
CA GLY A 202 15.33 -0.79 14.05
C GLY A 202 14.02 -1.57 14.14
N PRO A 203 12.97 -1.00 14.73
CA PRO A 203 11.66 -1.62 14.72
C PRO A 203 11.11 -1.64 13.29
N ASN A 204 10.20 -2.59 13.03
CA ASN A 204 9.27 -2.42 11.92
C ASN A 204 8.46 -1.12 12.13
N PHE A 205 7.94 -0.56 11.05
CA PHE A 205 7.41 0.80 11.07
C PHE A 205 6.05 0.91 10.39
N THR A 206 5.30 1.94 10.74
CA THR A 206 4.16 2.36 9.92
C THR A 206 4.65 3.39 8.89
N PRO A 207 4.40 3.21 7.58
CA PRO A 207 4.90 4.16 6.58
C PRO A 207 4.40 5.60 6.84
N PRO A 208 5.28 6.62 6.68
CA PRO A 208 5.08 7.98 7.19
C PRO A 208 4.19 8.84 6.26
N PHE A 209 2.97 8.37 6.02
CA PHE A 209 1.93 9.03 5.22
C PHE A 209 0.53 8.50 5.58
N PRO A 210 -0.55 9.26 5.29
CA PRO A 210 -1.93 8.86 5.60
C PRO A 210 -2.34 7.50 5.05
N ALA A 211 -3.31 6.87 5.69
CA ALA A 211 -3.72 5.50 5.39
C ALA A 211 -4.49 5.38 4.06
N TYR A 212 -5.49 6.23 3.84
CA TYR A 212 -6.53 5.97 2.84
C TYR A 212 -6.32 6.68 1.49
N PRO A 213 -6.33 5.98 0.34
CA PRO A 213 -6.36 4.53 0.18
C PRO A 213 -4.94 3.91 0.24
N SER A 214 -4.84 2.58 0.22
CA SER A 214 -3.54 1.88 0.28
C SER A 214 -2.72 2.06 -1.01
N GLY A 215 -1.45 2.44 -0.85
CA GLY A 215 -0.49 2.58 -1.96
C GLY A 215 -0.27 1.28 -2.71
N HIS A 216 0.07 0.21 -1.98
CA HIS A 216 0.21 -1.13 -2.56
C HIS A 216 -1.05 -1.57 -3.29
N ALA A 217 -2.23 -1.37 -2.70
CA ALA A 217 -3.49 -1.76 -3.31
C ALA A 217 -3.73 -1.03 -4.64
N GLY A 218 -3.46 0.27 -4.70
CA GLY A 218 -3.62 1.05 -5.93
C GLY A 218 -2.55 0.79 -6.99
N PHE A 219 -1.27 0.64 -6.61
CA PHE A 219 -0.23 0.25 -7.56
C PHE A 219 -0.46 -1.16 -8.11
N GLY A 220 -0.80 -2.12 -7.24
CA GLY A 220 -1.17 -3.48 -7.66
C GLY A 220 -2.41 -3.48 -8.55
N GLY A 221 -3.41 -2.67 -8.19
CA GLY A 221 -4.59 -2.40 -9.02
C GLY A 221 -4.23 -1.96 -10.43
N ALA A 222 -3.36 -0.95 -10.53
CA ALA A 222 -2.92 -0.41 -11.81
C ALA A 222 -2.10 -1.42 -12.63
N LEU A 223 -1.16 -2.11 -11.98
CA LEU A 223 -0.31 -3.14 -12.58
C LEU A 223 -1.16 -4.26 -13.18
N PHE A 224 -1.93 -4.94 -12.34
CA PHE A 224 -2.61 -6.16 -12.73
C PHE A 224 -3.78 -5.87 -13.68
N GLN A 225 -4.41 -4.70 -13.59
CA GLN A 225 -5.39 -4.29 -14.59
C GLN A 225 -4.75 -4.01 -15.94
N THR A 226 -3.63 -3.30 -15.97
CA THR A 226 -2.88 -3.07 -17.21
C THR A 226 -2.50 -4.40 -17.86
N MET A 227 -2.05 -5.37 -17.06
CA MET A 227 -1.76 -6.73 -17.56
C MET A 227 -3.01 -7.43 -18.10
N ARG A 228 -4.13 -7.43 -17.36
CA ARG A 228 -5.40 -8.02 -17.83
C ARG A 228 -5.81 -7.44 -19.18
N ARG A 229 -5.75 -6.12 -19.32
CA ARG A 229 -6.07 -5.40 -20.56
C ARG A 229 -5.08 -5.74 -21.68
N PHE A 230 -3.79 -5.79 -21.38
CA PHE A 230 -2.75 -6.08 -22.37
C PHE A 230 -2.81 -7.52 -22.90
N TYR A 231 -3.00 -8.50 -22.01
CA TYR A 231 -3.07 -9.92 -22.36
C TYR A 231 -4.46 -10.38 -22.80
N GLY A 232 -5.50 -9.57 -22.55
CA GLY A 232 -6.90 -9.91 -22.82
C GLY A 232 -7.45 -11.02 -21.90
N THR A 233 -6.80 -11.28 -20.76
CA THR A 233 -7.19 -12.35 -19.83
C THR A 233 -6.64 -12.10 -18.42
N ASP A 234 -7.36 -12.59 -17.42
CA ASP A 234 -6.91 -12.66 -16.02
C ASP A 234 -6.16 -13.98 -15.71
N ASN A 235 -6.33 -14.99 -16.56
CA ASN A 235 -5.90 -16.37 -16.32
C ASN A 235 -4.45 -16.58 -16.77
N ILE A 236 -3.52 -15.90 -16.11
CA ILE A 236 -2.08 -16.09 -16.30
C ILE A 236 -1.48 -16.53 -14.97
N ALA A 237 -1.12 -17.81 -14.90
CA ALA A 237 -0.40 -18.34 -13.76
C ALA A 237 1.08 -17.93 -13.82
N PHE A 238 1.65 -17.59 -12.66
CA PHE A 238 3.06 -17.28 -12.52
C PHE A 238 3.56 -17.62 -11.11
N THR A 239 4.85 -17.89 -10.98
CA THR A 239 5.53 -18.13 -9.70
C THR A 239 6.60 -17.10 -9.49
N PHE A 240 6.52 -16.29 -8.45
CA PHE A 240 7.45 -15.19 -8.17
C PHE A 240 8.21 -15.43 -6.86
N VAL A 241 9.44 -14.94 -6.78
CA VAL A 241 10.23 -14.91 -5.54
C VAL A 241 10.43 -13.46 -5.14
N SER A 242 9.79 -13.07 -4.05
CA SER A 242 9.99 -11.75 -3.45
C SER A 242 11.41 -11.60 -2.93
N ASP A 243 12.00 -10.42 -3.10
CA ASP A 243 13.27 -10.09 -2.47
C ASP A 243 13.19 -10.07 -0.96
N GLU A 244 12.00 -9.98 -0.37
CA GLU A 244 11.79 -10.19 1.06
C GLU A 244 12.06 -11.65 1.45
N PHE A 245 12.00 -12.60 0.52
CA PHE A 245 12.22 -14.04 0.72
C PHE A 245 13.12 -14.66 -0.37
N ASN A 246 14.22 -14.00 -0.69
CA ASN A 246 15.18 -14.44 -1.72
C ASN A 246 16.36 -15.26 -1.15
N GLY A 247 16.37 -15.57 0.15
CA GLY A 247 17.50 -16.25 0.80
C GLY A 247 18.71 -15.34 1.08
N GLN A 248 18.58 -14.02 0.89
CA GLN A 248 19.65 -13.03 1.11
C GLN A 248 19.22 -11.90 2.06
N THR A 249 17.97 -11.44 1.94
CA THR A 249 17.42 -10.37 2.78
C THR A 249 17.33 -10.80 4.24
N ARG A 250 17.70 -9.89 5.14
CA ARG A 250 17.62 -10.09 6.58
C ARG A 250 16.43 -9.35 7.17
N ASP A 251 15.81 -9.94 8.18
CA ASP A 251 14.83 -9.25 9.01
C ASP A 251 15.50 -8.19 9.91
N HIS A 252 14.69 -7.46 10.66
CA HIS A 252 15.15 -6.38 11.54
C HIS A 252 15.95 -6.87 12.77
N ASN A 253 15.98 -8.18 13.02
CA ASN A 253 16.80 -8.83 14.05
C ASN A 253 18.12 -9.38 13.45
N GLY A 254 18.34 -9.20 12.15
CA GLY A 254 19.50 -9.70 11.43
C GLY A 254 19.38 -11.16 10.97
N ASN A 255 18.25 -11.83 11.18
CA ASN A 255 18.06 -13.21 10.72
C ASN A 255 17.85 -13.26 9.22
N LEU A 256 18.49 -14.22 8.57
CA LEU A 256 18.32 -14.44 7.14
C LEU A 256 16.92 -14.99 6.85
N ARG A 257 16.16 -14.33 5.97
CA ARG A 257 14.88 -14.88 5.51
C ARG A 257 15.11 -15.95 4.45
N PRO A 258 14.38 -17.08 4.51
CA PRO A 258 14.56 -18.19 3.59
C PRO A 258 14.14 -17.82 2.15
N TYR A 259 14.66 -18.57 1.18
CA TYR A 259 14.16 -18.53 -0.19
C TYR A 259 12.75 -19.17 -0.24
N ARG A 260 11.71 -18.40 -0.59
CA ARG A 260 10.33 -18.90 -0.66
C ARG A 260 9.61 -18.41 -1.94
N PRO A 261 9.48 -19.25 -2.98
CA PRO A 261 8.68 -18.92 -4.15
C PRO A 261 7.19 -18.97 -3.82
N ARG A 262 6.40 -18.12 -4.48
CA ARG A 262 4.95 -18.08 -4.35
C ARG A 262 4.28 -18.13 -5.72
N SER A 263 3.28 -18.98 -5.86
CA SER A 263 2.55 -19.18 -7.12
C SER A 263 1.16 -18.56 -7.06
N PHE A 264 0.77 -17.94 -8.15
CA PHE A 264 -0.55 -17.37 -8.37
C PHE A 264 -1.16 -17.99 -9.63
N SER A 265 -2.46 -18.27 -9.59
CA SER A 265 -3.22 -18.81 -10.72
C SER A 265 -3.76 -17.71 -11.64
N THR A 266 -4.05 -16.53 -11.09
CA THR A 266 -4.58 -15.38 -11.83
C THR A 266 -3.99 -14.05 -11.35
N PHE A 267 -4.13 -13.00 -12.16
CA PHE A 267 -3.75 -11.66 -11.72
C PHE A 267 -4.66 -11.14 -10.60
N SER A 268 -5.96 -11.43 -10.63
CA SER A 268 -6.87 -11.09 -9.54
C SER A 268 -6.45 -11.69 -8.20
N GLN A 269 -5.93 -12.92 -8.19
CA GLN A 269 -5.43 -13.53 -6.95
C GLN A 269 -4.23 -12.76 -6.39
N ALA A 270 -3.26 -12.41 -7.25
CA ALA A 270 -2.07 -11.65 -6.84
C ALA A 270 -2.42 -10.22 -6.40
N GLU A 271 -3.35 -9.57 -7.09
CA GLU A 271 -3.84 -8.22 -6.79
C GLU A 271 -4.54 -8.15 -5.43
N GLU A 272 -5.46 -9.08 -5.15
CA GLU A 272 -6.16 -9.18 -3.87
C GLU A 272 -5.18 -9.46 -2.74
N GLU A 273 -4.25 -10.39 -2.94
CA GLU A 273 -3.26 -10.74 -1.92
C GLU A 273 -2.28 -9.58 -1.64
N ASN A 274 -1.82 -8.88 -2.66
CA ASN A 274 -1.00 -7.68 -2.52
C ASN A 274 -1.73 -6.62 -1.68
N GLY A 275 -3.02 -6.41 -1.92
CA GLY A 275 -3.84 -5.51 -1.13
C GLY A 275 -4.01 -5.98 0.32
N GLN A 276 -4.37 -7.24 0.52
CA GLN A 276 -4.61 -7.85 1.84
C GLN A 276 -3.35 -7.92 2.70
N SER A 277 -2.17 -8.04 2.07
CA SER A 277 -0.88 -8.08 2.76
C SER A 277 -0.71 -6.93 3.76
N ARG A 278 -1.29 -5.77 3.47
CA ARG A 278 -1.13 -4.56 4.28
C ARG A 278 -1.95 -4.59 5.57
N ILE A 279 -3.07 -5.31 5.57
CA ILE A 279 -3.88 -5.59 6.76
C ILE A 279 -3.15 -6.60 7.64
N TYR A 280 -2.51 -7.62 7.04
CA TYR A 280 -1.69 -8.57 7.79
C TYR A 280 -0.48 -7.92 8.47
N LEU A 281 0.06 -6.86 7.88
CA LEU A 281 1.08 -6.03 8.51
C LEU A 281 0.54 -5.04 9.56
N GLY A 282 -0.79 -4.89 9.70
CA GLY A 282 -1.41 -3.99 10.67
C GLY A 282 -1.26 -2.50 10.35
N ILE A 283 -1.00 -2.13 9.09
CA ILE A 283 -0.70 -0.75 8.68
C ILE A 283 -1.77 -0.13 7.78
N HIS A 284 -2.80 -0.88 7.39
CA HIS A 284 -3.91 -0.41 6.58
C HIS A 284 -5.23 -1.02 7.02
N TRP A 285 -6.33 -0.34 6.71
CA TRP A 285 -7.70 -0.80 6.90
C TRP A 285 -8.18 -1.58 5.67
N ALA A 286 -9.22 -2.42 5.83
CA ALA A 286 -9.80 -3.18 4.73
C ALA A 286 -10.34 -2.29 3.60
N PHE A 287 -10.93 -1.14 3.93
CA PHE A 287 -11.42 -0.18 2.94
C PHE A 287 -10.29 0.54 2.19
N ASP A 288 -9.09 0.68 2.80
CA ASP A 288 -7.90 1.20 2.11
C ASP A 288 -7.51 0.29 0.94
N LYS A 289 -7.61 -1.04 1.15
CA LYS A 289 -7.37 -2.05 0.12
C LYS A 289 -8.41 -1.95 -0.98
N THR A 290 -9.69 -2.06 -0.63
CA THR A 290 -10.79 -2.14 -1.61
C THR A 290 -10.80 -0.94 -2.54
N GLU A 291 -10.75 0.26 -1.97
CA GLU A 291 -10.80 1.49 -2.76
C GLU A 291 -9.47 1.81 -3.45
N GLY A 292 -8.36 1.36 -2.88
CA GLY A 292 -7.05 1.39 -3.56
C GLY A 292 -7.06 0.56 -4.84
N ILE A 293 -7.47 -0.70 -4.78
CA ILE A 293 -7.58 -1.58 -5.97
C ILE A 293 -8.51 -0.95 -7.00
N ALA A 294 -9.68 -0.47 -6.58
CA ALA A 294 -10.66 0.15 -7.48
C ALA A 294 -10.09 1.40 -8.17
N LEU A 295 -9.40 2.28 -7.43
CA LEU A 295 -8.72 3.45 -7.98
C LEU A 295 -7.65 3.06 -8.99
N GLY A 296 -6.76 2.13 -8.63
CA GLY A 296 -5.69 1.66 -9.52
C GLY A 296 -6.23 1.09 -10.84
N ARG A 297 -7.29 0.28 -10.77
CA ARG A 297 -7.97 -0.28 -11.94
C ARG A 297 -8.53 0.83 -12.85
N ARG A 298 -9.22 1.83 -12.29
CA ARG A 298 -9.77 2.97 -13.07
C ARG A 298 -8.67 3.76 -13.79
N VAL A 299 -7.56 4.02 -13.12
CA VAL A 299 -6.41 4.71 -13.73
C VAL A 299 -5.81 3.88 -14.85
N ALA A 300 -5.59 2.58 -14.64
CA ALA A 300 -5.06 1.69 -15.67
C ALA A 300 -5.96 1.58 -16.89
N ASP A 301 -7.28 1.49 -16.69
CA ASP A 301 -8.24 1.47 -17.80
C ASP A 301 -8.16 2.77 -18.61
N TYR A 302 -8.16 3.92 -17.93
CA TYR A 302 -8.04 5.21 -18.58
C TYR A 302 -6.73 5.34 -19.37
N VAL A 303 -5.60 4.97 -18.76
CA VAL A 303 -4.28 5.00 -19.42
C VAL A 303 -4.27 4.10 -20.66
N PHE A 304 -4.82 2.89 -20.56
CA PHE A 304 -4.84 1.94 -21.68
C PHE A 304 -5.70 2.44 -22.85
N ASP A 305 -6.79 3.15 -22.56
CA ASP A 305 -7.69 3.68 -23.59
C ASP A 305 -7.15 4.94 -24.29
N HIS A 306 -6.25 5.68 -23.64
CA HIS A 306 -5.80 7.01 -24.10
C HIS A 306 -4.31 7.08 -24.47
N ALA A 307 -3.50 6.10 -24.10
CA ALA A 307 -2.07 6.07 -24.40
C ALA A 307 -1.61 4.74 -24.99
N PHE A 308 -0.61 4.81 -25.88
CA PHE A 308 0.00 3.64 -26.53
C PHE A 308 -1.01 2.71 -27.23
N THR A 309 -2.04 3.30 -27.84
CA THR A 309 -3.09 2.60 -28.57
C THR A 309 -2.55 1.97 -29.85
N PRO A 310 -3.13 0.85 -30.32
CA PRO A 310 -2.83 0.31 -31.63
C PRO A 310 -3.07 1.36 -32.73
N THR A 311 -2.24 1.36 -33.78
CA THR A 311 -2.44 2.24 -34.94
C THR A 311 -3.61 1.79 -35.83
N HIS A 312 -4.07 0.54 -35.66
CA HIS A 312 -5.23 -0.03 -36.35
C HIS A 312 -6.09 -0.86 -35.37
N PRO A 313 -7.44 -0.83 -35.48
CA PRO A 313 -8.35 -1.60 -34.63
C PRO A 313 -8.19 -3.12 -34.76
#